data_AF-A0A9W9XX78-F1
#
_entry.id   AF-A0A9W9XX78-F1
#
_cell.length_a   1.000
_cell.length_b   1.000
_cell.length_c   1.000
_cell.angle_alpha   90.00
_cell.angle_beta   90.00
_cell.angle_gamma   90.00
#
_symmetry.space_group_name_H-M   'P 1'
#
loop_
_entity.id
_entity.type
_entity.pdbx_description
1 polymer ?
#
loop_
_entity_poly.entity_id
_entity_poly.type
_entity_poly.pdbx_seq_one_letter_code
_entity_poly.pdbx_strand_id
1 'polypeptide(L)'
;MIRVKNDALIGYGSDYPYFWLKKLPEDKDPLPTHIAFDAPSREAVDQFYQLALQHGGRDNGGPGIRKEMSRQPYYSAFVFDLDGNNVEAVYLPK
;
A
#
# COMPACT_ATOMS: atom_id res chain seq x y z
N MET A 1 -4.56 11.64 -1.01
CA MET A 1 -5.85 11.84 -1.72
C MET A 1 -5.66 11.61 -3.21
N ILE A 2 -6.73 11.33 -3.96
CA ILE A 2 -6.70 11.31 -5.44
C ILE A 2 -6.52 12.75 -5.95
N ARG A 3 -5.54 12.96 -6.81
CA ARG A 3 -5.20 14.25 -7.43
C ARG A 3 -5.41 14.27 -8.93
N VAL A 4 -5.28 13.12 -9.58
CA VAL A 4 -5.54 12.97 -11.01
C VAL A 4 -6.40 11.73 -11.20
N LYS A 5 -7.44 11.83 -12.02
CA LYS A 5 -8.27 10.69 -12.43
C LYS A 5 -8.75 10.93 -13.85
N ASN A 6 -8.43 10.01 -14.74
CA ASN A 6 -8.99 9.93 -16.09
C ASN A 6 -9.15 8.45 -16.47
N ASP A 7 -9.49 8.18 -17.73
CA ASP A 7 -9.80 6.82 -18.21
C ASP A 7 -8.59 5.87 -18.20
N ALA A 8 -7.36 6.39 -18.14
CA ALA A 8 -6.13 5.61 -18.24
C ALA A 8 -5.33 5.54 -16.94
N LEU A 9 -5.43 6.53 -16.05
CA LEU A 9 -4.57 6.64 -14.88
C LEU A 9 -5.23 7.34 -13.69
N ILE A 10 -4.80 6.94 -12.50
CA ILE A 10 -5.15 7.54 -11.21
C ILE A 10 -3.85 7.96 -10.51
N GLY A 11 -3.76 9.22 -10.11
CA GLY A 11 -2.63 9.77 -9.36
C GLY A 11 -3.02 10.09 -7.92
N TYR A 12 -2.27 9.56 -6.97
CA TYR A 12 -2.42 9.80 -5.54
C TYR A 12 -1.31 10.73 -5.03
N GLY A 13 -1.66 11.66 -4.15
CA GLY A 13 -0.69 12.52 -3.48
C GLY A 13 -1.29 13.62 -2.60
N SER A 14 -0.51 14.68 -2.39
CA SER A 14 -0.86 15.91 -1.70
C SER A 14 -1.01 17.04 -2.73
N ASP A 15 -0.27 18.13 -2.71
CA ASP A 15 -0.46 19.22 -3.68
C ASP A 15 -0.17 18.78 -5.13
N TYR A 16 0.57 17.68 -5.29
CA TYR A 16 0.86 17.02 -6.56
C TYR A 16 0.90 15.49 -6.38
N PRO A 17 0.77 14.70 -7.47
CA PRO A 17 0.77 13.24 -7.40
C PRO A 17 2.18 12.66 -7.23
N TYR A 18 2.32 11.66 -6.36
CA TYR A 18 3.57 10.92 -6.11
C TYR A 18 3.47 9.44 -6.51
N PHE A 19 2.26 8.89 -6.48
CA PHE A 19 2.00 7.48 -6.75
C PHE A 19 0.94 7.36 -7.84
N TRP A 20 1.21 6.58 -8.88
CA TRP A 20 0.37 6.48 -10.06
C TRP A 20 -0.03 5.04 -10.30
N LEU A 21 -1.32 4.82 -10.50
CA LEU A 21 -1.85 3.59 -11.08
C LEU A 21 -2.22 3.87 -12.53
N LYS A 22 -1.81 2.98 -13.42
CA LYS A 22 -2.15 3.03 -14.84
C LYS A 22 -2.88 1.76 -15.21
N LYS A 23 -4.00 1.89 -15.91
CA LYS A 23 -4.70 0.72 -16.47
C LYS A 23 -3.79 0.05 -17.49
N LEU A 24 -3.59 -1.25 -17.34
CA LEU A 24 -2.86 -2.03 -18.34
C LEU A 24 -3.70 -2.18 -19.62
N PRO A 25 -3.06 -2.30 -20.79
CA PRO A 25 -3.72 -2.77 -22.01
C PRO A 25 -4.41 -4.12 -21.77
N GLU A 26 -5.52 -4.38 -22.46
CA GLU A 26 -6.34 -5.59 -22.27
C GLU A 26 -5.58 -6.90 -22.59
N ASP A 27 -4.49 -6.83 -23.36
CA ASP A 27 -3.65 -7.97 -23.72
C ASP A 27 -2.48 -8.21 -22.74
N LYS A 28 -2.48 -7.55 -21.58
CA LYS A 28 -1.42 -7.63 -20.57
C LYS A 28 -1.94 -8.05 -19.21
N ASP A 29 -1.26 -9.02 -18.62
CA ASP A 29 -1.47 -9.39 -17.23
C ASP A 29 -0.64 -8.51 -16.28
N PRO A 30 -1.19 -8.12 -15.12
CA PRO A 30 -0.42 -7.44 -14.09
C PRO A 30 0.63 -8.37 -13.49
N LEU A 31 1.84 -7.84 -13.25
CA LEU A 31 2.85 -8.50 -12.43
C LEU A 31 2.64 -8.10 -10.97
N PRO A 32 2.65 -9.07 -10.02
CA PRO A 32 2.58 -8.74 -8.60
C PRO A 32 3.70 -7.76 -8.22
N THR A 33 3.30 -6.55 -7.84
CA THR A 33 4.24 -5.50 -7.43
C THR A 33 4.18 -5.35 -5.92
N HIS A 34 5.34 -5.18 -5.29
CA HIS A 34 5.42 -4.83 -3.87
C HIS A 34 5.72 -3.35 -3.70
N ILE A 35 4.89 -2.64 -2.96
CA ILE A 35 5.02 -1.20 -2.68
C ILE A 35 4.85 -0.99 -1.18
N ALA A 36 5.82 -0.34 -0.56
CA ALA A 36 5.78 0.01 0.86
C ALA A 36 5.73 1.54 1.04
N PHE A 37 4.78 2.02 1.84
CA PHE A 37 4.61 3.42 2.20
C PHE A 37 5.10 3.70 3.62
N ASP A 38 5.93 4.75 3.79
CA ASP A 38 6.32 5.26 5.12
C ASP A 38 5.07 5.82 5.81
N ALA A 39 4.64 5.16 6.88
CA ALA A 39 3.53 5.56 7.72
C ALA A 39 4.04 6.49 8.84
N PRO A 40 3.26 7.52 9.23
CA PRO A 40 3.69 8.47 10.25
C PRO A 40 3.60 7.92 11.70
N SER A 41 2.86 6.82 11.92
CA SER A 41 2.69 6.22 13.25
C SER A 41 2.20 4.76 13.15
N ARG A 42 2.15 4.05 14.28
CA ARG A 42 1.57 2.70 14.35
C ARG A 42 0.07 2.71 14.07
N GLU A 43 -0.63 3.72 14.57
CA GLU A 43 -2.07 3.90 14.36
C GLU A 43 -2.38 4.10 12.87
N ALA A 44 -1.50 4.77 12.12
CA ALA A 44 -1.64 4.91 10.68
C ALA A 44 -1.48 3.56 9.95
N VAL A 45 -0.59 2.68 10.41
CA VAL A 45 -0.46 1.30 9.90
C VAL A 45 -1.72 0.49 10.20
N ASP A 46 -2.26 0.60 11.41
CA ASP A 46 -3.49 -0.10 11.82
C ASP A 46 -4.69 0.38 10.99
N GLN A 47 -4.85 1.69 10.81
CA GLN A 47 -5.92 2.29 10.00
C GLN A 47 -5.81 1.88 8.53
N PHE A 48 -4.59 1.89 7.96
CA PHE A 48 -4.35 1.40 6.60
C PHE A 48 -4.87 -0.03 6.43
N TYR A 49 -4.49 -0.93 7.33
CA TYR A 49 -4.88 -2.33 7.25
C TYR A 49 -6.39 -2.52 7.36
N GLN A 50 -7.02 -1.88 8.35
CA GLN A 50 -8.47 -1.97 8.55
C GLN A 50 -9.26 -1.44 7.35
N LEU A 51 -8.88 -0.27 6.83
CA LEU A 51 -9.56 0.32 5.66
C LEU A 51 -9.34 -0.52 4.40
N ALA A 52 -8.13 -1.04 4.18
CA ALA A 52 -7.86 -1.90 3.04
C ALA A 52 -8.78 -3.13 3.03
N LEU A 53 -8.92 -3.82 4.18
CA LEU A 53 -9.83 -4.97 4.29
C LEU A 53 -11.30 -4.57 4.09
N GLN A 54 -11.75 -3.44 4.67
CA GLN A 54 -13.12 -2.94 4.49
C GLN A 54 -13.47 -2.64 3.04
N HIS A 55 -12.48 -2.24 2.23
CA HIS A 55 -12.64 -1.92 0.81
C HIS A 55 -12.31 -3.10 -0.14
N GLY A 56 -12.20 -4.33 0.38
CA GLY A 56 -12.05 -5.54 -0.43
C GLY A 56 -10.61 -5.98 -0.67
N GLY A 57 -9.62 -5.29 -0.09
CA GLY A 57 -8.26 -5.81 0.02
C GLY A 57 -8.24 -7.12 0.81
N ARG A 58 -7.26 -7.98 0.51
CA ARG A 58 -7.10 -9.27 1.19
C ARG A 58 -5.94 -9.20 2.17
N ASP A 59 -6.08 -9.89 3.31
CA ASP A 59 -5.00 -10.02 4.28
C ASP A 59 -3.75 -10.66 3.65
N ASN A 60 -2.59 -10.11 3.96
CA ASN A 60 -1.28 -10.67 3.65
C ASN A 60 -0.29 -10.55 4.83
N GLY A 61 -0.79 -10.20 6.03
CA GLY A 61 0.00 -9.96 7.22
C GLY A 61 -0.52 -8.78 8.02
N GLY A 62 -1.37 -9.06 9.02
CA GLY A 62 -1.91 -8.05 9.93
C GLY A 62 -0.85 -7.23 10.69
N PRO A 63 -1.22 -6.07 11.25
CA PRO A 63 -0.29 -5.14 11.89
C PRO A 63 0.55 -5.79 12.99
N GLY A 64 1.86 -5.52 12.98
CA GLY A 64 2.75 -6.09 13.98
C GLY A 64 4.21 -5.71 13.79
N ILE A 65 5.02 -6.01 14.81
CA ILE A 65 6.48 -5.77 14.78
C ILE A 65 7.16 -6.88 13.96
N ARG A 66 7.92 -6.49 12.94
CA ARG A 66 8.75 -7.36 12.10
C ARG A 66 10.17 -7.39 12.66
N LYS A 67 10.46 -8.36 13.53
CA LYS A 67 11.76 -8.48 14.21
C LYS A 67 12.87 -9.06 13.33
N GLU A 68 12.51 -9.89 12.35
CA GLU A 68 13.45 -10.74 11.60
C GLU A 68 13.67 -10.27 10.16
N MET A 69 12.93 -9.27 9.70
CA MET A 69 12.91 -8.85 8.30
C MET A 69 13.90 -7.72 7.97
N SER A 70 14.50 -7.06 8.96
CA SER A 70 15.53 -6.04 8.73
C SER A 70 16.49 -5.92 9.92
N ARG A 71 17.51 -5.06 9.81
CA ARG A 71 18.48 -4.79 10.88
C ARG A 71 17.86 -4.18 12.14
N GLN A 72 16.67 -3.59 12.03
CA GLN A 72 15.96 -2.96 13.15
C GLN A 72 14.46 -3.33 13.12
N PRO A 73 13.87 -3.78 14.23
CA PRO A 73 12.45 -4.08 14.25
C PRO A 73 11.60 -2.87 13.85
N TYR A 74 10.67 -3.07 12.92
CA TYR A 74 9.75 -2.04 12.44
C TYR A 74 8.31 -2.53 12.57
N TYR A 75 7.34 -1.62 12.66
CA TYR A 75 5.92 -1.97 12.72
C TYR A 75 5.32 -1.89 11.31
N SER A 76 4.70 -2.94 10.81
CA SER A 76 4.08 -2.90 9.48
C SER A 76 2.84 -3.78 9.35
N ALA A 77 2.07 -3.54 8.30
CA ALA A 77 0.97 -4.38 7.86
C ALA A 77 0.99 -4.52 6.32
N PHE A 78 0.52 -5.67 5.84
CA PHE A 78 0.51 -6.04 4.42
C PHE A 78 -0.90 -6.42 4.00
N VAL A 79 -1.29 -5.96 2.82
CA VAL A 79 -2.54 -6.36 2.16
C VAL A 79 -2.28 -6.60 0.68
N PHE A 80 -2.99 -7.56 0.10
CA PHE A 80 -3.14 -7.61 -1.34
C PHE A 80 -4.21 -6.61 -1.78
N ASP A 81 -3.89 -5.76 -2.75
CA ASP A 81 -4.90 -4.94 -3.41
C ASP A 81 -5.77 -5.78 -4.37
N LEU A 82 -6.71 -5.11 -5.06
CA LEU A 82 -7.65 -5.75 -5.97
C LEU A 82 -6.99 -6.34 -7.23
N ASP A 83 -5.79 -5.88 -7.57
CA ASP A 83 -4.99 -6.33 -8.71
C ASP A 83 -3.93 -7.37 -8.29
N GLY A 84 -3.83 -7.70 -6.99
CA GLY A 84 -2.90 -8.67 -6.45
C GLY A 84 -1.52 -8.12 -6.07
N ASN A 85 -1.34 -6.80 -6.03
CA ASN A 85 -0.11 -6.18 -5.54
C ASN A 85 0.01 -6.32 -4.02
N ASN A 86 1.22 -6.56 -3.51
CA ASN A 86 1.50 -6.58 -2.08
C ASN A 86 1.78 -5.17 -1.58
N VAL A 87 0.80 -4.53 -0.97
CA VAL A 87 0.90 -3.16 -0.45
C VAL A 87 1.21 -3.21 1.04
N GLU A 88 2.25 -2.49 1.45
CA GLU A 88 2.70 -2.38 2.83
C GLU A 88 2.57 -0.94 3.34
N ALA A 89 2.13 -0.79 4.58
CA ALA A 89 2.37 0.40 5.38
C ALA A 89 3.41 0.07 6.46
N VAL A 90 4.49 0.84 6.52
CA VAL A 90 5.62 0.60 7.42
C VAL A 90 5.89 1.84 8.27
N TYR A 91 5.99 1.63 9.58
CA TYR A 91 6.40 2.64 10.55
C TYR A 91 7.70 2.20 11.24
N LEU A 92 8.75 2.97 11.01
CA LEU A 92 9.99 2.91 11.78
C LEU A 92 10.04 4.14 12.71
N PRO A 93 10.12 3.98 14.04
CA PRO A 93 10.37 5.09 14.95
C PRO A 93 11.69 5.79 14.54
N LYS A 94 11.60 7.11 14.33
CA LYS A 94 12.75 7.95 13.95
C LYS A 94 13.50 8.44 15.18
#